data_AF-A0A942IB14-F1
#
_entry.id   AF-A0A942IB14-F1
#
_cell.length_a   1.000
_cell.length_b   1.000
_cell.length_c   1.000
_cell.angle_alpha   90.00
_cell.angle_beta   90.00
_cell.angle_gamma   90.00
#
_symmetry.space_group_name_H-M   'P 1'
#
loop_
_entity.id
_entity.type
_entity.pdbx_description
1 polymer ?
#
loop_
_entity_poly.entity_id
_entity_poly.type
_entity_poly.pdbx_seq_one_letter_code
_entity_poly.pdbx_strand_id
1 'polypeptide(L)'
;MIDIGASVIARLKNKAKASGMSFQVHLRLFCQEEFLRRLSLSKYADNLVLKGGFFLFVLSGFESRATIDVDFLLRQIPGSVEDAQRIVSEIINTPSGNDFITFEMSSIEEITPQRKYKGVSFQLIGKIKNTKTPFNVDFGIGDVIVPKAEKRTIPTQLDAFAPPEISTYSLESIVAEKFDAMLQRMELTSRMKDYYDIYFIAHAFDFDGRKLQEAIMLTLQNRGTDYDRSSFDEIISFSGNDAMLVKWRQFIRRTKLPNIEFNEVTSLLNIFLGGIWTAIINEEEWFKNWSCQATSW
;
A
#
# COMPACT_ATOMS: atom_id res chain seq x y z
N MET A 1 -21.22 -28.29 18.68
CA MET A 1 -20.57 -26.95 18.66
C MET A 1 -20.09 -26.72 17.24
N ILE A 2 -20.50 -25.63 16.58
CA ILE A 2 -20.07 -25.36 15.20
C ILE A 2 -18.57 -25.08 15.20
N ASP A 3 -17.85 -25.79 14.36
CA ASP A 3 -16.42 -25.55 14.15
C ASP A 3 -16.24 -24.29 13.30
N ILE A 4 -16.04 -23.14 13.96
CA ILE A 4 -15.94 -21.83 13.31
C ILE A 4 -14.77 -21.80 12.31
N GLY A 5 -13.61 -22.38 12.67
CA GLY A 5 -12.45 -22.43 11.77
C GLY A 5 -12.72 -23.22 10.50
N ALA A 6 -13.41 -24.36 10.59
CA ALA A 6 -13.82 -25.13 9.42
C ALA A 6 -14.84 -24.36 8.56
N SER A 7 -15.79 -23.67 9.20
CA SER A 7 -16.79 -22.82 8.52
C SER A 7 -16.14 -21.67 7.75
N VAL A 8 -15.17 -20.97 8.36
CA VAL A 8 -14.39 -19.91 7.71
C VAL A 8 -13.66 -20.45 6.48
N ILE A 9 -12.94 -21.57 6.62
CA ILE A 9 -12.25 -22.21 5.49
C ILE A 9 -13.22 -22.54 4.34
N ALA A 10 -14.39 -23.11 4.65
CA ALA A 10 -15.39 -23.44 3.63
C ALA A 10 -15.92 -22.19 2.91
N ARG A 11 -16.22 -21.11 3.66
CA ARG A 11 -16.70 -19.84 3.10
C ARG A 11 -15.65 -19.16 2.23
N LEU A 12 -14.38 -19.15 2.65
CA LEU A 12 -13.27 -18.61 1.84
C LEU A 12 -13.05 -19.43 0.56
N LYS A 13 -13.23 -20.76 0.58
CA LYS A 13 -13.21 -21.59 -0.65
C LYS A 13 -14.32 -21.21 -1.62
N ASN A 14 -15.52 -20.94 -1.10
CA ASN A 14 -16.64 -20.51 -1.95
C ASN A 14 -16.39 -19.12 -2.55
N LYS A 15 -15.85 -18.18 -1.76
CA LYS A 15 -15.48 -16.84 -2.25
C LYS A 15 -14.41 -16.90 -3.34
N ALA A 16 -13.41 -17.77 -3.19
CA ALA A 16 -12.39 -18.00 -4.22
C ALA A 16 -12.97 -18.48 -5.57
N LYS A 17 -13.99 -19.34 -5.54
CA LYS A 17 -14.68 -19.78 -6.76
C LYS A 17 -15.45 -18.64 -7.44
N ALA A 18 -16.03 -17.72 -6.66
CA ALA A 18 -16.81 -16.61 -7.17
C ALA A 18 -15.96 -15.45 -7.70
N SER A 19 -14.82 -15.16 -7.06
CA SER A 19 -13.97 -14.01 -7.39
C SER A 19 -12.93 -14.28 -8.48
N GLY A 20 -12.64 -15.55 -8.78
CA GLY A 20 -11.53 -15.95 -9.64
C GLY A 20 -10.13 -15.82 -8.99
N MET A 21 -10.05 -15.27 -7.77
CA MET A 21 -8.82 -15.27 -6.98
C MET A 21 -8.59 -16.62 -6.32
N SER A 22 -7.32 -17.00 -6.14
CA SER A 22 -7.01 -18.28 -5.50
C SER A 22 -7.47 -18.32 -4.05
N PHE A 23 -7.81 -19.51 -3.57
CA PHE A 23 -8.13 -19.75 -2.15
C PHE A 23 -7.04 -19.27 -1.20
N GLN A 24 -5.76 -19.39 -1.59
CA GLN A 24 -4.63 -18.91 -0.79
C GLN A 24 -4.62 -17.39 -0.62
N VAL A 25 -5.05 -16.63 -1.65
CA VAL A 25 -5.20 -15.17 -1.54
C VAL A 25 -6.27 -14.83 -0.52
N HIS A 26 -7.45 -15.47 -0.59
CA HIS A 26 -8.51 -15.23 0.39
C HIS A 26 -8.12 -15.64 1.82
N LEU A 27 -7.38 -16.73 2.00
CA LEU A 27 -6.85 -17.08 3.33
C LEU A 27 -5.90 -16.02 3.87
N ARG A 28 -4.99 -15.54 3.01
CA ARG A 28 -4.04 -14.50 3.40
C ARG A 28 -4.74 -13.21 3.76
N LEU A 29 -5.69 -12.76 2.93
CA LEU A 29 -6.49 -11.55 3.21
C LEU A 29 -7.23 -11.68 4.53
N PHE A 30 -7.81 -12.85 4.82
CA PHE A 30 -8.48 -13.08 6.10
C PHE A 30 -7.52 -13.05 7.29
N CYS A 31 -6.30 -13.60 7.15
CA CYS A 31 -5.26 -13.52 8.19
C CYS A 31 -4.78 -12.08 8.41
N GLN A 32 -4.58 -11.32 7.34
CA GLN A 32 -4.21 -9.90 7.41
C GLN A 32 -5.32 -9.08 8.06
N GLU A 33 -6.57 -9.31 7.67
CA GLU A 33 -7.74 -8.67 8.27
C GLU A 33 -7.85 -8.96 9.78
N GLU A 34 -7.60 -10.19 10.20
CA GLU A 34 -7.54 -10.52 11.63
C GLU A 34 -6.38 -9.84 12.35
N PHE A 35 -5.21 -9.72 11.72
CA PHE A 35 -4.13 -8.91 12.27
C PHE A 35 -4.56 -7.45 12.45
N LEU A 36 -5.28 -6.86 11.48
CA LEU A 36 -5.82 -5.51 11.59
C LEU A 36 -6.88 -5.38 12.70
N ARG A 37 -7.73 -6.39 12.91
CA ARG A 37 -8.68 -6.41 14.05
C ARG A 37 -7.98 -6.42 15.39
N ARG A 38 -6.94 -7.23 15.53
CA ARG A 38 -6.13 -7.24 16.74
C ARG A 38 -5.40 -5.92 16.93
N LEU A 39 -4.86 -5.34 15.86
CA LEU A 39 -4.25 -4.00 15.90
C LEU A 39 -5.26 -2.94 16.37
N SER A 40 -6.46 -2.90 15.80
CA SER A 40 -7.49 -1.91 16.16
C SER A 40 -7.95 -2.02 17.62
N LEU A 41 -7.86 -3.21 18.22
CA LEU A 41 -8.20 -3.46 19.61
C LEU A 41 -7.00 -3.31 20.57
N SER A 42 -5.79 -3.15 20.03
CA SER A 42 -4.57 -3.02 20.83
C SER A 42 -4.30 -1.57 21.21
N LYS A 43 -3.40 -1.36 22.17
CA LYS A 43 -2.89 -0.02 22.53
C LYS A 43 -2.10 0.67 21.40
N TYR A 44 -1.82 -0.01 20.29
CA TYR A 44 -1.03 0.51 19.16
C TYR A 44 -1.88 1.03 17.99
N ALA A 45 -3.21 1.06 18.12
CA ALA A 45 -4.13 1.46 17.06
C ALA A 45 -3.86 2.87 16.48
N ASP A 46 -3.22 3.74 17.27
CA ASP A 46 -2.84 5.10 16.85
C ASP A 46 -1.35 5.23 16.50
N ASN A 47 -0.53 4.22 16.82
CA ASN A 47 0.90 4.22 16.52
C ASN A 47 1.22 3.67 15.14
N LEU A 48 0.41 2.73 14.62
CA LEU A 48 0.62 2.12 13.32
C LEU A 48 -0.38 2.67 12.30
N VAL A 49 0.14 3.28 11.24
CA VAL A 49 -0.66 3.83 10.15
C VAL A 49 -0.47 2.99 8.90
N LEU A 50 -1.53 2.33 8.44
CA LEU A 50 -1.48 1.44 7.28
C LEU A 50 -1.19 2.25 6.00
N LYS A 51 -0.27 1.72 5.18
CA LYS A 51 0.15 2.32 3.92
C LYS A 51 0.38 1.27 2.83
N GLY A 52 0.99 1.72 1.73
CA GLY A 52 1.49 0.83 0.69
C GLY A 52 0.40 0.20 -0.18
N GLY A 53 0.77 -0.91 -0.83
CA GLY A 53 -0.09 -1.54 -1.84
C GLY A 53 -1.31 -2.23 -1.24
N PHE A 54 -1.21 -2.73 0.00
CA PHE A 54 -2.30 -3.49 0.63
C PHE A 54 -3.42 -2.55 1.00
N PHE A 55 -3.07 -1.37 1.50
CA PHE A 55 -4.02 -0.30 1.72
C PHE A 55 -4.77 0.07 0.43
N LEU A 56 -4.07 0.30 -0.68
CA LEU A 56 -4.71 0.62 -1.97
C LEU A 56 -5.62 -0.52 -2.46
N PHE A 57 -5.18 -1.77 -2.30
CA PHE A 57 -5.98 -2.95 -2.66
C PHE A 57 -7.28 -3.05 -1.88
N VAL A 58 -7.22 -2.81 -0.58
CA VAL A 58 -8.40 -2.82 0.28
C VAL A 58 -9.33 -1.63 0.00
N LEU A 59 -8.77 -0.43 -0.17
CA LEU A 59 -9.54 0.79 -0.40
C LEU A 59 -10.29 0.76 -1.75
N SER A 60 -9.71 0.10 -2.76
CA SER A 60 -10.32 -0.11 -4.07
C SER A 60 -11.37 -1.24 -4.11
N GLY A 61 -11.78 -1.81 -2.98
CA GLY A 61 -12.71 -2.94 -2.99
C GLY A 61 -12.12 -4.19 -3.67
N PHE A 62 -10.80 -4.37 -3.59
CA PHE A 62 -10.05 -5.46 -4.21
C PHE A 62 -9.96 -5.40 -5.75
N GLU A 63 -10.13 -4.22 -6.34
CA GLU A 63 -10.03 -4.02 -7.80
C GLU A 63 -8.61 -3.71 -8.28
N SER A 64 -7.76 -3.12 -7.43
CA SER A 64 -6.35 -2.91 -7.80
C SER A 64 -5.55 -4.22 -7.70
N ARG A 65 -4.22 -4.16 -7.93
CA ARG A 65 -3.38 -5.36 -7.85
C ARG A 65 -3.31 -5.90 -6.42
N ALA A 66 -3.46 -7.21 -6.26
CA ALA A 66 -3.19 -7.86 -4.98
C ALA A 66 -1.72 -7.68 -4.57
N THR A 67 -1.47 -7.36 -3.30
CA THR A 67 -0.12 -7.38 -2.72
C THR A 67 -0.06 -8.33 -1.53
N ILE A 68 1.15 -8.78 -1.25
CA ILE A 68 1.42 -9.84 -0.27
C ILE A 68 1.69 -9.27 1.12
N ASP A 69 2.24 -8.06 1.18
CA ASP A 69 2.80 -7.46 2.40
C ASP A 69 1.86 -6.39 2.97
N VAL A 70 1.81 -6.29 4.31
CA VAL A 70 1.08 -5.25 5.03
C VAL A 70 2.09 -4.21 5.50
N ASP A 71 2.08 -3.04 4.89
CA ASP A 71 3.01 -1.96 5.20
C ASP A 71 2.39 -0.98 6.22
N PHE A 72 3.12 -0.63 7.26
CA PHE A 72 2.76 0.42 8.21
C PHE A 72 3.85 1.48 8.33
N LEU A 73 3.44 2.70 8.65
CA LEU A 73 4.32 3.67 9.31
C LEU A 73 4.15 3.54 10.83
N LEU A 74 5.26 3.32 11.53
CA LEU A 74 5.32 3.42 12.98
C LEU A 74 5.52 4.87 13.41
N ARG A 75 4.66 5.36 14.30
CA ARG A 75 4.69 6.71 14.85
C ARG A 75 4.77 6.70 16.37
N GLN A 76 5.45 7.71 16.92
CA GLN A 76 5.50 8.03 18.35
C GLN A 76 6.18 6.97 19.25
N ILE A 77 6.62 5.85 18.70
CA ILE A 77 7.39 4.82 19.41
C ILE A 77 8.75 4.69 18.70
N PRO A 78 9.86 4.53 19.43
CA PRO A 78 11.13 4.19 18.81
C PRO A 78 10.99 2.94 17.95
N GLY A 79 11.61 2.95 16.77
CA GLY A 79 11.50 1.86 15.81
C GLY A 79 12.71 0.94 15.82
N SER A 80 13.19 0.57 17.02
CA SER A 80 14.19 -0.49 17.16
C SER A 80 13.60 -1.84 16.76
N VAL A 81 14.45 -2.82 16.47
CA VAL A 81 14.00 -4.19 16.17
C VAL A 81 13.25 -4.78 17.38
N GLU A 82 13.75 -4.52 18.59
CA GLU A 82 13.18 -4.96 19.84
C GLU A 82 11.78 -4.34 20.09
N ASP A 83 11.62 -3.04 19.84
CA ASP A 83 10.34 -2.35 19.95
C ASP A 83 9.33 -2.92 18.96
N ALA A 84 9.75 -3.06 17.70
CA ALA A 84 8.89 -3.58 16.65
C ALA A 84 8.47 -5.05 16.94
N GLN A 85 9.39 -5.88 17.43
CA GLN A 85 9.09 -7.25 17.86
C GLN A 85 8.08 -7.28 19.02
N ARG A 86 8.26 -6.41 20.02
CA ARG A 86 7.34 -6.28 21.15
C ARG A 86 5.95 -5.84 20.69
N ILE A 87 5.87 -4.81 19.84
CA ILE A 87 4.61 -4.31 19.26
C ILE A 87 3.86 -5.44 18.54
N VAL A 88 4.52 -6.12 17.60
CA VAL A 88 3.88 -7.20 16.84
C VAL A 88 3.45 -8.35 17.75
N SER A 89 4.29 -8.74 18.72
CA SER A 89 3.97 -9.80 19.68
C SER A 89 2.74 -9.47 20.52
N GLU A 90 2.62 -8.23 20.99
CA GLU A 90 1.45 -7.79 21.76
C GLU A 90 0.19 -7.68 20.88
N ILE A 91 0.31 -7.21 19.63
CA ILE A 91 -0.81 -7.18 18.68
C ILE A 91 -1.32 -8.59 18.42
N ILE A 92 -0.45 -9.54 18.03
CA ILE A 92 -0.92 -10.89 17.71
C ILE A 92 -1.53 -11.62 18.90
N ASN A 93 -1.22 -11.21 20.14
CA ASN A 93 -1.82 -11.77 21.35
C ASN A 93 -3.02 -10.96 21.89
N THR A 94 -3.41 -9.88 21.22
CA THR A 94 -4.58 -9.09 21.60
C THR A 94 -5.87 -9.89 21.32
N PRO A 95 -6.77 -10.09 22.30
CA PRO A 95 -8.02 -10.82 22.09
C PRO A 95 -8.96 -10.08 21.14
N SER A 96 -9.40 -10.76 20.08
CA SER A 96 -10.40 -10.27 19.13
C SER A 96 -11.75 -10.99 19.24
N GLY A 97 -11.84 -12.04 20.06
CA GLY A 97 -12.96 -12.99 20.08
C GLY A 97 -12.89 -14.08 19.00
N ASN A 98 -11.88 -14.04 18.12
CA ASN A 98 -11.66 -15.03 17.07
C ASN A 98 -10.61 -16.07 17.48
N ASP A 99 -10.88 -16.86 18.52
CA ASP A 99 -9.92 -17.81 19.10
C ASP A 99 -9.58 -19.00 18.17
N PHE A 100 -10.30 -19.15 17.07
CA PHE A 100 -10.06 -20.19 16.05
C PHE A 100 -8.88 -19.86 15.12
N ILE A 101 -8.33 -18.64 15.20
CA ILE A 101 -7.16 -18.19 14.44
C ILE A 101 -6.04 -17.77 15.40
N THR A 102 -4.84 -18.27 15.15
CA THR A 102 -3.63 -17.89 15.88
C THR A 102 -2.55 -17.41 14.92
N PHE A 103 -1.58 -16.65 15.45
CA PHE A 103 -0.42 -16.22 14.68
C PHE A 103 0.85 -16.66 15.39
N GLU A 104 1.86 -16.97 14.59
CA GLU A 104 3.22 -17.21 15.05
C GLU A 104 4.16 -16.32 14.26
N MET A 105 5.13 -15.72 14.94
CA MET A 105 6.22 -14.99 14.29
C MET A 105 7.31 -15.99 13.88
N SER A 106 7.63 -16.05 12.59
CA SER A 106 8.59 -17.03 12.05
C SER A 106 9.98 -16.44 11.82
N SER A 107 10.08 -15.18 11.42
CA SER A 107 11.36 -14.47 11.25
C SER A 107 11.20 -12.97 11.42
N ILE A 108 12.32 -12.33 11.75
CA ILE A 108 12.48 -10.88 11.86
C ILE A 108 13.67 -10.51 10.98
N GLU A 109 13.47 -9.57 10.07
CA GLU A 109 14.52 -9.07 9.20
C GLU A 109 14.54 -7.55 9.28
N GLU A 110 15.73 -6.96 9.47
CA GLU A 110 15.90 -5.53 9.25
C GLU A 110 15.67 -5.24 7.77
N ILE A 111 14.89 -4.20 7.49
CA ILE A 111 14.70 -3.74 6.11
C ILE A 111 16.05 -3.17 5.65
N THR A 112 16.75 -3.94 4.81
CA THR A 112 18.14 -3.69 4.42
C THR A 112 18.35 -2.30 3.77
N PRO A 113 19.57 -1.74 3.84
CA PRO A 113 19.90 -0.42 3.26
C PRO A 113 19.60 -0.26 1.77
N GLN A 114 19.48 -1.36 1.01
CA GLN A 114 19.09 -1.36 -0.40
C GLN A 114 17.61 -0.97 -0.62
N ARG A 115 16.78 -1.03 0.43
CA ARG A 115 15.44 -0.46 0.50
C ARG A 115 15.42 0.99 1.02
N LYS A 116 16.60 1.60 1.27
CA LYS A 116 16.91 3.00 1.65
C LYS A 116 16.26 3.58 2.92
N TYR A 117 15.19 2.98 3.46
CA TYR A 117 14.50 3.46 4.66
C TYR A 117 14.68 2.53 5.85
N LYS A 118 14.85 3.12 7.05
CA LYS A 118 14.89 2.39 8.31
C LYS A 118 13.53 1.73 8.56
N GLY A 119 13.56 0.45 8.88
CA GLY A 119 12.35 -0.30 9.19
C GLY A 119 12.63 -1.74 9.54
N VAL A 120 11.58 -2.43 9.97
CA VAL A 120 11.65 -3.82 10.42
C VAL A 120 10.55 -4.61 9.72
N SER A 121 10.91 -5.76 9.16
CA SER A 121 9.97 -6.67 8.50
C SER A 121 9.80 -7.93 9.35
N PHE A 122 8.55 -8.36 9.49
CA PHE A 122 8.17 -9.55 10.24
C PHE A 122 7.46 -10.52 9.32
N GLN A 123 7.88 -11.77 9.34
CA GLN A 123 7.07 -12.84 8.76
C GLN A 123 6.17 -13.43 9.84
N LEU A 124 4.87 -13.41 9.58
CA LEU A 124 3.83 -14.00 10.42
C LEU A 124 3.20 -15.20 9.71
N ILE A 125 2.88 -16.24 10.48
CA ILE A 125 2.16 -17.42 10.03
C ILE A 125 0.80 -17.44 10.72
N GLY A 126 -0.25 -17.13 9.96
CA GLY A 126 -1.63 -17.32 10.40
C GLY A 126 -2.01 -18.80 10.35
N LYS A 127 -2.64 -19.31 11.41
CA LYS A 127 -3.12 -20.68 11.52
C LYS A 127 -4.61 -20.72 11.76
N ILE A 128 -5.34 -21.32 10.82
CA ILE A 128 -6.75 -21.68 10.96
C ILE A 128 -6.84 -23.18 10.74
N LYS A 129 -7.15 -23.96 11.78
CA LYS A 129 -7.09 -25.42 11.71
C LYS A 129 -5.72 -25.91 11.21
N ASN A 130 -5.71 -26.69 10.13
CA ASN A 130 -4.50 -27.28 9.56
C ASN A 130 -3.81 -26.37 8.53
N THR A 131 -4.34 -25.16 8.32
CA THR A 131 -3.75 -24.20 7.37
C THR A 131 -2.60 -23.45 8.01
N LYS A 132 -1.57 -23.16 7.21
CA LYS A 132 -0.44 -22.29 7.58
C LYS A 132 -0.31 -21.26 6.48
N THR A 133 -0.58 -20.00 6.81
CA THR A 133 -0.64 -18.92 5.84
C THR A 133 0.37 -17.85 6.17
N PRO A 134 1.52 -17.83 5.48
CA PRO A 134 2.52 -16.80 5.68
C PRO A 134 2.08 -15.47 5.06
N PHE A 135 2.39 -14.38 5.75
CA PHE A 135 2.32 -13.01 5.26
C PHE A 135 3.34 -12.14 6.00
N ASN A 136 3.77 -11.04 5.38
CA ASN A 136 4.72 -10.13 5.98
C ASN A 136 4.03 -8.87 6.51
N VAL A 137 4.60 -8.32 7.58
CA VAL A 137 4.24 -7.03 8.15
C VAL A 137 5.51 -6.17 8.19
N ASP A 138 5.49 -5.05 7.50
CA ASP A 138 6.64 -4.14 7.38
C ASP A 138 6.36 -2.85 8.15
N PHE A 139 7.25 -2.46 9.04
CA PHE A 139 7.19 -1.19 9.76
C PHE A 139 8.24 -0.24 9.20
N GLY A 140 7.79 0.75 8.42
CA GLY A 140 8.58 1.92 8.06
C GLY A 140 8.57 2.96 9.17
N ILE A 141 9.61 3.80 9.24
CA ILE A 141 9.78 4.83 10.27
C ILE A 141 10.20 6.14 9.61
N GLY A 142 9.67 7.26 10.10
CA GLY A 142 10.17 8.60 9.77
C GLY A 142 9.58 9.22 8.50
N ASP A 143 8.56 8.63 7.90
CA ASP A 143 7.80 9.28 6.83
C ASP A 143 6.82 10.33 7.36
N VAL A 144 6.48 11.27 6.49
CA VAL A 144 5.47 12.31 6.72
C VAL A 144 4.13 11.89 6.10
N ILE A 145 3.03 12.33 6.71
CA ILE A 145 1.68 12.11 6.17
C ILE A 145 1.01 13.46 6.00
N VAL A 146 0.61 13.75 4.77
CA VAL A 146 -0.02 15.01 4.36
C VAL A 146 -1.32 14.71 3.62
N PRO A 147 -2.46 15.32 3.97
CA PRO A 147 -2.62 16.32 5.03
C PRO A 147 -2.56 15.73 6.45
N LYS A 148 -3.04 14.50 6.64
CA LYS A 148 -3.02 13.78 7.92
C LYS A 148 -3.35 12.30 7.72
N ALA A 149 -3.11 11.49 8.75
CA ALA A 149 -3.64 10.13 8.80
C ALA A 149 -5.18 10.14 8.96
N GLU A 150 -5.84 9.16 8.36
CA GLU A 150 -7.30 9.01 8.41
C GLU A 150 -7.68 7.69 9.07
N LYS A 151 -8.70 7.71 9.93
CA LYS A 151 -9.33 6.48 10.43
C LYS A 151 -10.27 5.94 9.35
N ARG A 152 -10.06 4.69 8.94
CA ARG A 152 -10.88 4.02 7.92
C ARG A 152 -11.30 2.65 8.39
N THR A 153 -12.55 2.31 8.08
CA THR A 153 -13.12 0.98 8.26
C THR A 153 -12.69 0.09 7.10
N ILE A 154 -11.98 -0.98 7.41
CA ILE A 154 -11.43 -1.89 6.40
C ILE A 154 -12.48 -2.95 6.02
N PRO A 155 -12.83 -3.11 4.74
CA PRO A 155 -13.79 -4.11 4.29
C PRO A 155 -13.32 -5.54 4.58
N THR A 156 -14.29 -6.37 4.98
CA THR A 156 -14.03 -7.75 5.43
C THR A 156 -14.13 -8.77 4.31
N GLN A 157 -13.35 -9.85 4.39
CA GLN A 157 -13.51 -10.98 3.48
C GLN A 157 -14.84 -11.72 3.69
N LEU A 158 -15.38 -11.72 4.92
CA LEU A 158 -16.60 -12.41 5.28
C LEU A 158 -17.46 -11.51 6.18
N ASP A 159 -18.70 -11.22 5.77
CA ASP A 159 -19.61 -10.27 6.45
C ASP A 159 -19.98 -10.64 7.90
N ALA A 160 -19.61 -11.84 8.35
CA ALA A 160 -19.87 -12.29 9.72
C ALA A 160 -18.84 -11.76 10.74
N PHE A 161 -17.83 -11.03 10.29
CA PHE A 161 -16.77 -10.49 11.13
C PHE A 161 -16.84 -8.98 11.17
N ALA A 162 -16.56 -8.39 12.32
CA ALA A 162 -16.51 -6.95 12.46
C ALA A 162 -15.36 -6.38 11.61
N PRO A 163 -15.60 -5.30 10.83
CA PRO A 163 -14.54 -4.63 10.10
C PRO A 163 -13.63 -3.87 11.08
N PRO A 164 -12.30 -3.98 10.96
CA PRO A 164 -11.40 -3.19 11.79
C PRO A 164 -11.37 -1.73 11.37
N GLU A 165 -11.35 -0.83 12.34
CA GLU A 165 -11.08 0.60 12.14
C GLU A 165 -9.62 0.88 12.48
N ILE A 166 -8.84 1.31 11.49
CA ILE A 166 -7.40 1.56 11.65
C ILE A 166 -7.01 2.92 11.08
N SER A 167 -5.89 3.44 11.55
CA SER A 167 -5.26 4.62 10.94
C SER A 167 -4.64 4.23 9.60
N THR A 168 -4.83 5.07 8.59
CA THR A 168 -4.35 4.88 7.22
C THR A 168 -3.69 6.15 6.69
N TYR A 169 -2.82 6.00 5.70
CA TYR A 169 -2.28 7.13 4.95
C TYR A 169 -3.38 7.88 4.21
N SER A 170 -3.21 9.18 4.03
CA SER A 170 -3.96 9.91 3.00
C SER A 170 -3.57 9.40 1.61
N LEU A 171 -4.45 9.60 0.62
CA LEU A 171 -4.15 9.22 -0.77
C LEU A 171 -2.99 10.05 -1.34
N GLU A 172 -2.90 11.32 -0.97
CA GLU A 172 -1.85 12.24 -1.37
C GLU A 172 -0.48 11.73 -0.91
N SER A 173 -0.38 11.20 0.31
CA SER A 173 0.87 10.63 0.81
C SER A 173 1.26 9.35 0.07
N ILE A 174 0.29 8.54 -0.38
CA ILE A 174 0.60 7.37 -1.23
C ILE A 174 1.17 7.83 -2.56
N VAL A 175 0.53 8.81 -3.21
CA VAL A 175 1.01 9.35 -4.50
C VAL A 175 2.41 9.93 -4.33
N ALA A 176 2.63 10.72 -3.28
CA ALA A 176 3.93 11.31 -2.97
C ALA A 176 5.03 10.26 -2.76
N GLU A 177 4.79 9.21 -1.95
CA GLU A 177 5.78 8.14 -1.75
C GLU A 177 6.09 7.36 -3.03
N LYS A 178 5.10 7.17 -3.90
CA LYS A 178 5.28 6.48 -5.19
C LYS A 178 6.05 7.32 -6.17
N PHE A 179 5.73 8.60 -6.23
CA PHE A 179 6.40 9.56 -7.09
C PHE A 179 7.86 9.74 -6.68
N ASP A 180 8.13 9.87 -5.38
CA ASP A 180 9.47 9.82 -4.80
C ASP A 180 10.24 8.56 -5.22
N ALA A 181 9.61 7.38 -5.12
CA ALA A 181 10.23 6.12 -5.53
C ALA A 181 10.52 6.04 -7.04
N MET A 182 9.74 6.73 -7.87
CA MET A 182 9.96 6.84 -9.32
C MET A 182 11.18 7.73 -9.61
N LEU A 183 11.28 8.88 -8.94
CA LEU A 183 12.43 9.80 -9.07
C LEU A 183 13.74 9.15 -8.62
N GLN A 184 13.75 8.50 -7.45
CA GLN A 184 14.99 7.97 -6.88
C GLN A 184 15.64 6.81 -7.66
N ARG A 185 14.85 6.09 -8.47
CA ARG A 185 15.26 4.77 -8.97
C ARG A 185 15.41 4.67 -10.47
N MET A 186 14.87 5.61 -11.24
CA MET A 186 14.97 5.72 -12.71
C MET A 186 15.07 4.34 -13.42
N GLU A 187 15.77 4.23 -14.56
CA GLU A 187 15.82 3.03 -15.41
C GLU A 187 16.26 1.72 -14.70
N LEU A 188 16.88 1.84 -13.51
CA LEU A 188 17.58 0.76 -12.81
C LEU A 188 16.65 -0.25 -12.11
N THR A 189 15.40 0.09 -11.79
CA THR A 189 14.53 -0.83 -11.03
C THR A 189 13.13 -1.00 -11.62
N SER A 190 12.69 -2.25 -11.70
CA SER A 190 11.42 -2.76 -12.26
C SER A 190 10.16 -2.37 -11.46
N ARG A 191 10.04 -1.11 -11.04
CA ARG A 191 8.91 -0.60 -10.23
C ARG A 191 7.72 -0.16 -11.06
N MET A 192 7.36 -0.96 -12.06
CA MET A 192 6.15 -0.77 -12.90
C MET A 192 4.88 -0.61 -12.06
N LYS A 193 4.87 -1.22 -10.87
CA LYS A 193 3.79 -1.08 -9.89
C LYS A 193 3.52 0.37 -9.47
N ASP A 194 4.53 1.23 -9.37
CA ASP A 194 4.34 2.59 -8.87
C ASP A 194 3.65 3.47 -9.94
N TYR A 195 3.99 3.28 -11.22
CA TYR A 195 3.26 3.86 -12.36
C TYR A 195 1.79 3.41 -12.39
N TYR A 196 1.56 2.10 -12.28
CA TYR A 196 0.20 1.55 -12.27
C TYR A 196 -0.61 2.05 -11.08
N ASP A 197 -0.02 2.09 -9.89
CA ASP A 197 -0.74 2.47 -8.68
C ASP A 197 -1.13 3.97 -8.73
N ILE A 198 -0.26 4.87 -9.23
CA ILE A 198 -0.63 6.29 -9.45
C ILE A 198 -1.72 6.41 -10.53
N TYR A 199 -1.58 5.67 -11.63
CA TYR A 199 -2.60 5.65 -12.70
C TYR A 199 -3.97 5.21 -12.19
N PHE A 200 -4.00 4.15 -11.38
CA PHE A 200 -5.22 3.66 -10.76
C PHE A 200 -5.81 4.70 -9.81
N ILE A 201 -4.99 5.29 -8.94
CA ILE A 201 -5.42 6.31 -7.98
C ILE A 201 -6.04 7.51 -8.69
N ALA A 202 -5.43 8.01 -9.78
CA ALA A 202 -5.94 9.13 -10.56
C ALA A 202 -7.30 8.83 -11.22
N HIS A 203 -7.58 7.57 -11.57
CA HIS A 203 -8.87 7.16 -12.12
C HIS A 203 -9.95 6.88 -11.05
N ALA A 204 -9.54 6.62 -9.81
CA ALA A 204 -10.44 6.18 -8.76
C ALA A 204 -10.86 7.29 -7.79
N PHE A 205 -10.05 8.35 -7.64
CA PHE A 205 -10.23 9.34 -6.58
C PHE A 205 -10.02 10.78 -7.05
N ASP A 206 -10.81 11.69 -6.49
CA ASP A 206 -10.64 13.13 -6.66
C ASP A 206 -9.51 13.66 -5.76
N PHE A 207 -8.85 14.74 -6.17
CA PHE A 207 -7.75 15.34 -5.41
C PHE A 207 -7.86 16.86 -5.32
N ASP A 208 -7.53 17.37 -4.13
CA ASP A 208 -7.20 18.78 -3.92
C ASP A 208 -5.74 19.00 -4.35
N GLY A 209 -5.54 19.84 -5.36
CA GLY A 209 -4.23 20.05 -5.96
C GLY A 209 -3.21 20.63 -4.99
N ARG A 210 -3.65 21.46 -4.03
CA ARG A 210 -2.74 22.09 -3.08
C ARG A 210 -2.24 21.06 -2.07
N LYS A 211 -3.11 20.19 -1.58
CA LYS A 211 -2.75 19.11 -0.66
C LYS A 211 -1.83 18.08 -1.32
N LEU A 212 -2.11 17.73 -2.58
CA LEU A 212 -1.26 16.79 -3.31
C LEU A 212 0.13 17.39 -3.57
N GLN A 213 0.19 18.67 -3.97
CA GLN A 213 1.46 19.39 -4.11
C GLN A 213 2.26 19.39 -2.80
N GLU A 214 1.62 19.77 -1.69
CA GLU A 214 2.26 19.78 -0.36
C GLU A 214 2.78 18.39 0.04
N ALA A 215 1.99 17.34 -0.20
CA ALA A 215 2.38 15.97 0.10
C ALA A 215 3.63 15.54 -0.66
N ILE A 216 3.70 15.86 -1.95
CA ILE A 216 4.87 15.59 -2.79
C ILE A 216 6.08 16.35 -2.25
N MET A 217 5.97 17.67 -2.08
CA MET A 217 7.08 18.51 -1.61
C MET A 217 7.65 18.03 -0.28
N LEU A 218 6.78 17.85 0.73
CA LEU A 218 7.21 17.44 2.06
C LEU A 218 7.80 16.04 2.08
N THR A 219 7.29 15.13 1.24
CA THR A 219 7.84 13.77 1.12
C THR A 219 9.24 13.80 0.49
N LEU A 220 9.43 14.53 -0.61
CA LEU A 220 10.73 14.66 -1.27
C LEU A 220 11.76 15.32 -0.34
N GLN A 221 11.35 16.37 0.38
CA GLN A 221 12.19 17.05 1.36
C GLN A 221 12.56 16.14 2.53
N ASN A 222 11.58 15.45 3.12
CA ASN A 222 11.81 14.53 4.25
C ASN A 222 12.76 13.39 3.88
N ARG A 223 12.67 12.91 2.64
CA ARG A 223 13.48 11.78 2.15
C ARG A 223 14.81 12.21 1.54
N GLY A 224 15.05 13.52 1.41
CA GLY A 224 16.26 14.07 0.79
C GLY A 224 16.43 13.62 -0.66
N THR A 225 15.32 13.55 -1.40
CA THR A 225 15.34 13.10 -2.79
C THR A 225 15.85 14.23 -3.68
N ASP A 226 16.98 13.98 -4.33
CA ASP A 226 17.52 14.89 -5.34
C ASP A 226 16.63 14.88 -6.58
N TYR A 227 16.29 16.07 -7.08
CA TYR A 227 15.59 16.26 -8.33
C TYR A 227 15.98 17.61 -8.96
N ASP A 228 15.79 17.68 -10.26
CA ASP A 228 15.95 18.88 -11.08
C ASP A 228 14.71 19.11 -11.95
N ARG A 229 14.71 20.21 -12.71
CA ARG A 229 13.59 20.58 -13.58
C ARG A 229 13.22 19.47 -14.59
N SER A 230 14.20 18.71 -15.07
CA SER A 230 14.03 17.64 -16.07
C SER A 230 13.63 16.28 -15.49
N SER A 231 13.69 16.09 -14.18
CA SER A 231 13.51 14.78 -13.56
C SER A 231 12.13 14.16 -13.84
N PHE A 232 11.08 14.98 -13.95
CA PHE A 232 9.76 14.52 -14.35
C PHE A 232 9.67 14.18 -15.84
N ASP A 233 10.28 14.98 -16.70
CA ASP A 233 10.31 14.72 -18.14
C ASP A 233 11.01 13.39 -18.44
N GLU A 234 12.07 13.06 -17.70
CA GLU A 234 12.76 11.77 -17.79
C GLU A 234 11.81 10.60 -17.46
N ILE A 235 11.04 10.71 -16.37
CA ILE A 235 10.02 9.71 -15.99
C ILE A 235 9.01 9.48 -17.13
N ILE A 236 8.53 10.56 -17.76
CA ILE A 236 7.54 10.47 -18.85
C ILE A 236 8.17 9.90 -20.13
N SER A 237 9.45 10.21 -20.39
CA SER A 237 10.18 9.75 -21.58
C SER A 237 10.35 8.23 -21.67
N PHE A 238 10.25 7.51 -20.54
CA PHE A 238 10.36 6.04 -20.52
C PHE A 238 9.26 5.31 -21.31
N SER A 239 8.18 6.00 -21.65
CA SER A 239 7.18 5.52 -22.63
C SER A 239 7.80 5.18 -24.00
N GLY A 240 8.86 5.89 -24.40
CA GLY A 240 9.63 5.63 -25.62
C GLY A 240 10.77 4.61 -25.47
N ASN A 241 11.00 4.05 -24.28
CA ASN A 241 12.10 3.13 -24.01
C ASN A 241 11.65 1.66 -24.16
N ASP A 242 12.20 0.96 -25.15
CA ASP A 242 11.86 -0.45 -25.45
C ASP A 242 12.04 -1.39 -24.25
N ALA A 243 13.09 -1.21 -23.46
CA ALA A 243 13.34 -2.04 -22.29
C ALA A 243 12.26 -1.84 -21.21
N MET A 244 11.76 -0.61 -21.06
CA MET A 244 10.68 -0.29 -20.13
C MET A 244 9.34 -0.85 -20.62
N LEU A 245 9.06 -0.78 -21.92
CA LEU A 245 7.87 -1.39 -22.52
C LEU A 245 7.84 -2.92 -22.32
N VAL A 246 8.99 -3.60 -22.44
CA VAL A 246 9.11 -5.04 -22.14
C VAL A 246 8.80 -5.31 -20.66
N LYS A 247 9.39 -4.53 -19.74
CA LYS A 247 9.14 -4.68 -18.30
C LYS A 247 7.66 -4.43 -17.96
N TRP A 248 7.01 -3.45 -18.59
CA TRP A 248 5.59 -3.16 -18.40
C TRP A 248 4.69 -4.31 -18.86
N ARG A 249 4.90 -4.83 -20.07
CA ARG A 249 4.16 -6.00 -20.57
C ARG A 249 4.32 -7.22 -19.65
N GLN A 250 5.53 -7.44 -19.14
CA GLN A 250 5.78 -8.52 -18.19
C GLN A 250 5.04 -8.28 -16.86
N PHE A 251 5.00 -7.04 -16.38
CA PHE A 251 4.28 -6.66 -15.16
C PHE A 251 2.78 -6.93 -15.30
N ILE A 252 2.12 -6.38 -16.33
CA ILE A 252 0.67 -6.58 -16.58
C ILE A 252 0.31 -8.06 -16.67
N ARG A 253 1.10 -8.85 -17.42
CA ARG A 253 0.87 -10.30 -17.55
C ARG A 253 0.97 -11.02 -16.20
N ARG A 254 1.92 -10.65 -15.33
CA ARG A 254 2.12 -11.31 -14.03
C ARG A 254 1.04 -10.95 -13.03
N THR A 255 0.55 -9.72 -13.07
CA THR A 255 -0.50 -9.23 -12.16
C THR A 255 -1.90 -9.58 -12.64
N LYS A 256 -2.06 -10.03 -13.89
CA LYS A 256 -3.36 -10.32 -14.52
C LYS A 256 -4.30 -9.11 -14.55
N LEU A 257 -3.71 -7.93 -14.59
CA LEU A 257 -4.45 -6.68 -14.77
C LEU A 257 -4.98 -6.58 -16.20
N PRO A 258 -5.98 -5.72 -16.46
CA PRO A 258 -6.39 -5.37 -17.82
C PRO A 258 -5.19 -4.95 -18.67
N ASN A 259 -5.24 -5.24 -19.97
CA ASN A 259 -4.18 -4.82 -20.88
C ASN A 259 -4.26 -3.30 -21.08
N ILE A 260 -3.34 -2.58 -20.44
CA ILE A 260 -3.20 -1.12 -20.51
C ILE A 260 -1.83 -0.84 -21.11
N GLU A 261 -1.77 0.05 -22.09
CA GLU A 261 -0.49 0.41 -22.73
C GLU A 261 0.30 1.36 -21.84
N PHE A 262 1.63 1.23 -21.82
CA PHE A 262 2.47 2.07 -20.94
C PHE A 262 2.39 3.56 -21.32
N ASN A 263 2.17 3.85 -22.60
CA ASN A 263 1.98 5.20 -23.11
C ASN A 263 0.70 5.85 -22.57
N GLU A 264 -0.37 5.06 -22.40
CA GLU A 264 -1.62 5.52 -21.79
C GLU A 264 -1.39 5.91 -20.33
N VAL A 265 -0.67 5.07 -19.60
CA VAL A 265 -0.31 5.31 -18.20
C VAL A 265 0.52 6.58 -18.03
N THR A 266 1.61 6.70 -18.79
CA THR A 266 2.50 7.87 -18.73
C THR A 266 1.80 9.15 -19.19
N SER A 267 0.91 9.07 -20.18
CA SER A 267 0.10 10.23 -20.61
C SER A 267 -0.79 10.74 -19.49
N LEU A 268 -1.50 9.84 -18.78
CA LEU A 268 -2.31 10.25 -17.62
C LEU A 268 -1.44 10.82 -16.50
N LEU A 269 -0.31 10.18 -16.19
CA LEU A 269 0.63 10.67 -15.18
C LEU A 269 1.10 12.10 -15.51
N ASN A 270 1.35 12.41 -16.78
CA ASN A 270 1.71 13.76 -17.20
C ASN A 270 0.57 14.76 -16.96
N ILE A 271 -0.67 14.41 -17.26
CA ILE A 271 -1.84 15.26 -16.98
C ILE A 271 -2.02 15.45 -15.47
N PHE A 272 -1.92 14.37 -14.70
CA PHE A 272 -2.17 14.37 -13.26
C PHE A 272 -1.06 15.06 -12.46
N LEU A 273 0.21 14.80 -12.77
CA LEU A 273 1.34 15.30 -11.98
C LEU A 273 2.11 16.44 -12.64
N GLY A 274 2.07 16.61 -13.96
CA GLY A 274 2.93 17.56 -14.68
C GLY A 274 2.68 19.02 -14.31
N GLY A 275 1.41 19.41 -14.16
CA GLY A 275 1.04 20.76 -13.70
C GLY A 275 1.53 21.03 -12.26
N ILE A 276 1.35 20.07 -11.36
CA ILE A 276 1.84 20.15 -9.98
C ILE A 276 3.37 20.22 -9.96
N TRP A 277 4.05 19.39 -10.74
CA TRP A 277 5.51 19.37 -10.83
C TRP A 277 6.06 20.72 -11.30
N THR A 278 5.46 21.29 -12.34
CA THR A 278 5.83 22.61 -12.85
C THR A 278 5.67 23.68 -11.78
N ALA A 279 4.57 23.66 -11.03
CA ALA A 279 4.34 24.58 -9.92
C ALA A 279 5.39 24.40 -8.80
N ILE A 280 5.75 23.16 -8.45
CA ILE A 280 6.82 22.88 -7.46
C ILE A 280 8.15 23.49 -7.91
N ILE A 281 8.56 23.27 -9.17
CA ILE A 281 9.84 23.76 -9.69
C ILE A 281 9.90 25.28 -9.82
N ASN A 282 8.75 25.94 -10.04
CA ASN A 282 8.67 27.40 -10.13
C ASN A 282 8.34 28.06 -8.78
N GLU A 283 8.23 27.30 -7.69
CA GLU A 283 7.83 27.78 -6.36
C GLU A 283 6.44 28.46 -6.37
N GLU A 284 5.53 27.96 -7.21
CA GLU A 284 4.15 28.42 -7.37
C GLU A 284 3.17 27.50 -6.62
N GLU A 285 1.93 27.96 -6.42
CA GLU A 285 0.87 27.18 -5.77
C GLU A 285 -0.15 26.63 -6.78
N TRP A 286 -0.51 25.35 -6.65
CA TRP A 286 -1.47 24.69 -7.53
C TRP A 286 -2.85 24.54 -6.89
N PHE A 287 -3.78 25.47 -7.19
CA PHE A 287 -5.12 25.55 -6.58
C PHE A 287 -6.25 24.88 -7.37
N LYS A 288 -5.94 23.87 -8.19
CA LYS A 288 -6.95 23.14 -8.98
C LYS A 288 -7.48 21.90 -8.26
N ASN A 289 -8.57 21.32 -8.78
CA ASN A 289 -9.17 20.11 -8.21
C ASN A 289 -9.26 19.03 -9.28
N TRP A 290 -8.62 17.89 -9.03
CA TRP A 290 -8.68 16.75 -9.92
C TRP A 290 -10.04 16.08 -9.82
N SER A 291 -10.69 15.85 -10.96
CA SER A 291 -11.85 14.97 -11.07
C SER A 291 -11.46 13.64 -11.71
N CYS A 292 -11.64 12.54 -10.99
CA CYS A 292 -11.35 11.21 -11.54
C CYS A 292 -12.30 10.82 -12.68
N GLN A 293 -13.53 11.35 -12.68
CA GLN A 293 -14.52 11.13 -13.74
C GLN A 293 -14.14 11.83 -15.05
N ALA A 294 -13.60 13.04 -14.96
CA ALA A 294 -13.19 13.84 -16.12
C ALA A 294 -11.70 13.72 -16.46
N THR A 295 -10.94 12.97 -15.66
CA THR A 295 -9.48 12.78 -15.77
C THR A 295 -8.71 14.08 -16.04
N SER A 296 -9.08 15.13 -15.30
CA SER A 296 -8.53 16.49 -15.47
C SER A 296 -8.59 17.32 -14.17
N TRP A 297 -7.78 18.40 -14.14
CA TRP A 297 -7.66 19.39 -13.06
C TRP A 297 -8.56 20.62 -13.23
#